data_AF-A0A7S1G891-F1
#
_entry.id   AF-A0A7S1G891-F1
#
_cell.length_a   1.000
_cell.length_b   1.000
_cell.length_c   1.000
_cell.angle_alpha   90.00
_cell.angle_beta   90.00
_cell.angle_gamma   90.00
#
_symmetry.space_group_name_H-M   'P 1'
#
loop_
_entity.id
_entity.type
_entity.pdbx_description
1 polymer ?
#
loop_
_entity_poly.entity_id
_entity_poly.type
_entity_poly.pdbx_seq_one_letter_code
_entity_poly.pdbx_strand_id
1 'polypeptide(L)'
;GAGADGAERAVTFTGIGDGGNEHGMGKVADRVAECVPDGAKIACADAADFLVAASVSNWGAYALTAATAVLLAEQQAATGPRAGVVPAMLLLPTAAEEAAVAAAVKEAGVRDGITREVGMTVDGLPLAASLKVVGELRAR
;
A
#
# COMPACT_ATOMS: atom_id res chain seq x y z
N GLY A 1 -0.61 -31.80 -4.38
CA GLY A 1 0.69 -32.50 -4.39
C GLY A 1 1.72 -31.56 -3.84
N ALA A 2 2.53 -32.04 -2.90
CA ALA A 2 3.42 -31.27 -2.04
C ALA A 2 4.46 -30.39 -2.77
N GLY A 3 4.84 -29.28 -2.13
CA GLY A 3 6.15 -28.64 -2.33
C GLY A 3 6.14 -27.11 -2.39
N ALA A 4 6.16 -26.44 -1.23
CA ALA A 4 6.90 -25.20 -1.03
C ALA A 4 7.18 -25.04 0.48
N ASP A 5 8.35 -25.54 0.84
CA ASP A 5 9.13 -25.43 2.07
C ASP A 5 8.58 -24.58 3.23
N GLY A 6 8.47 -25.22 4.39
CA GLY A 6 8.51 -24.60 5.71
C GLY A 6 9.89 -24.06 6.07
N ALA A 7 10.58 -23.40 5.13
CA ALA A 7 11.72 -22.57 5.46
C ALA A 7 11.18 -21.28 6.08
N GLU A 8 11.33 -21.15 7.40
CA GLU A 8 11.04 -19.89 8.09
C GLU A 8 11.83 -18.78 7.40
N ARG A 9 11.12 -17.80 6.81
CA ARG A 9 11.77 -16.65 6.21
C ARG A 9 12.57 -15.95 7.31
N ALA A 10 13.88 -15.78 7.08
CA ALA A 10 14.75 -15.05 8.00
C ALA A 10 14.34 -13.57 8.20
N VAL A 11 13.47 -13.04 7.33
CA VAL A 11 13.00 -11.66 7.34
C VAL A 11 11.49 -11.62 7.14
N THR A 12 10.80 -10.98 8.09
CA THR A 12 9.37 -10.66 8.02
C THR A 12 9.05 -9.84 6.77
N PHE A 13 7.97 -10.20 6.10
CA PHE A 13 7.53 -9.58 4.86
C PHE A 13 6.07 -9.17 4.89
N THR A 14 5.86 -7.88 4.67
CA THR A 14 4.54 -7.29 4.48
C THR A 14 4.36 -6.92 3.01
N GLY A 15 3.33 -7.47 2.38
CA GLY A 15 2.90 -7.11 1.02
C GLY A 15 1.74 -6.12 1.05
N ILE A 16 1.66 -5.27 0.02
CA ILE A 16 0.52 -4.40 -0.27
C ILE A 16 0.15 -4.61 -1.73
N GLY A 17 -1.12 -4.82 -2.03
CA GLY A 17 -1.57 -5.03 -3.41
C GLY A 17 -3.05 -4.72 -3.60
N ASP A 18 -3.45 -4.59 -4.86
CA ASP A 18 -4.81 -4.26 -5.29
C ASP A 18 -5.34 -5.16 -6.42
N GLY A 19 -4.47 -5.80 -7.22
CA GLY A 19 -4.85 -6.64 -8.36
C GLY A 19 -4.79 -8.16 -8.13
N GLY A 20 -3.99 -8.64 -7.20
CA GLY A 20 -3.84 -10.07 -6.88
C GLY A 20 -2.62 -10.74 -7.53
N ASN A 21 -1.93 -10.05 -8.42
CA ASN A 21 -0.69 -10.49 -9.07
C ASN A 21 0.56 -9.86 -8.45
N GLU A 22 0.41 -8.96 -7.47
CA GLU A 22 1.50 -8.31 -6.77
C GLU A 22 2.18 -9.26 -5.78
N HIS A 23 3.47 -9.03 -5.55
CA HIS A 23 4.27 -9.81 -4.62
C HIS A 23 3.62 -9.78 -3.21
N GLY A 24 3.28 -10.95 -2.68
CA GLY A 24 2.67 -11.11 -1.37
C GLY A 24 1.18 -11.49 -1.44
N MET A 25 0.52 -11.25 -2.57
CA MET A 25 -0.88 -11.63 -2.80
C MET A 25 -1.09 -13.15 -2.84
N GLY A 26 -0.01 -13.96 -2.90
CA GLY A 26 -0.11 -15.41 -2.77
C GLY A 26 -0.75 -15.86 -1.46
N LYS A 27 -0.74 -15.00 -0.43
CA LYS A 27 -1.46 -15.22 0.82
C LYS A 27 -2.98 -15.40 0.62
N VAL A 28 -3.54 -14.84 -0.45
CA VAL A 28 -4.96 -14.90 -0.79
C VAL A 28 -5.19 -15.44 -2.22
N ALA A 29 -4.26 -16.25 -2.73
CA ALA A 29 -4.28 -16.77 -4.11
C ALA A 29 -5.61 -17.43 -4.49
N ASP A 30 -6.20 -18.23 -3.60
CA ASP A 30 -7.49 -18.89 -3.85
C ASP A 30 -8.62 -17.87 -4.06
N ARG A 31 -8.62 -16.79 -3.27
CA ARG A 31 -9.60 -15.70 -3.42
C ARG A 31 -9.36 -14.90 -4.69
N VAL A 32 -8.11 -14.67 -5.06
CA VAL A 32 -7.76 -14.05 -6.35
C VAL A 32 -8.29 -14.91 -7.50
N ALA A 33 -8.03 -16.22 -7.45
CA ALA A 33 -8.49 -17.17 -8.48
C ALA A 33 -10.01 -17.19 -8.65
N GLU A 34 -10.76 -17.04 -7.56
CA GLU A 34 -12.22 -17.05 -7.56
C GLU A 34 -12.85 -15.71 -7.95
N CYS A 35 -12.27 -14.59 -7.51
CA CYS A 35 -12.94 -13.29 -7.55
C CYS A 35 -12.37 -12.29 -8.56
N VAL A 36 -11.15 -12.50 -9.05
CA VAL A 36 -10.49 -11.55 -9.97
C VAL A 36 -10.60 -12.07 -11.41
N PRO A 37 -10.89 -11.20 -12.41
CA PRO A 37 -10.82 -11.58 -13.82
C PRO A 37 -9.46 -12.19 -14.19
N ASP A 38 -9.47 -13.34 -14.86
CA ASP A 38 -8.27 -14.15 -15.12
C ASP A 38 -7.46 -14.53 -13.85
N GLY A 39 -8.08 -14.46 -12.68
CA GLY A 39 -7.46 -14.67 -11.36
C GLY A 39 -6.64 -15.95 -11.27
N ALA A 40 -7.18 -17.08 -11.76
CA ALA A 40 -6.47 -18.36 -11.72
C ALA A 40 -5.16 -18.36 -12.55
N LYS A 41 -5.01 -17.43 -13.49
CA LYS A 41 -3.79 -17.26 -14.29
C LYS A 41 -2.83 -16.25 -13.67
N ILE A 42 -3.36 -15.21 -13.02
CA ILE A 42 -2.57 -14.07 -12.57
C ILE A 42 -2.24 -14.10 -11.07
N ALA A 43 -2.89 -14.96 -10.29
CA ALA A 43 -2.67 -15.06 -8.86
C ALA A 43 -1.17 -15.23 -8.55
N CYS A 44 -0.63 -14.31 -7.77
CA CYS A 44 0.75 -14.39 -7.31
C CYS A 44 0.95 -15.70 -6.52
N ALA A 45 2.07 -16.39 -6.72
CA ALA A 45 2.41 -17.57 -5.94
C ALA A 45 3.06 -17.21 -4.59
N ASP A 46 3.76 -16.08 -4.53
CA ASP A 46 4.53 -15.67 -3.36
C ASP A 46 3.62 -15.05 -2.29
N ALA A 47 3.58 -15.67 -1.11
CA ALA A 47 2.78 -15.22 0.02
C ALA A 47 3.58 -14.31 0.97
N ALA A 48 2.93 -13.23 1.43
CA ALA A 48 3.46 -12.39 2.49
C ALA A 48 3.14 -12.93 3.89
N ASP A 49 3.98 -12.61 4.87
CA ASP A 49 3.67 -12.86 6.29
C ASP A 49 2.48 -12.00 6.74
N PHE A 50 2.40 -10.77 6.24
CA PHE A 50 1.26 -9.87 6.39
C PHE A 50 0.87 -9.28 5.04
N LEU A 51 -0.43 -9.16 4.77
CA LEU A 51 -0.93 -8.62 3.50
C LEU A 51 -1.92 -7.50 3.79
N VAL A 52 -1.72 -6.34 3.15
CA VAL A 52 -2.69 -5.25 3.08
C VAL A 52 -3.27 -5.23 1.66
N ALA A 53 -4.50 -5.72 1.51
CA ALA A 53 -5.26 -5.54 0.27
C ALA A 53 -5.89 -4.14 0.27
N ALA A 54 -5.75 -3.40 -0.83
CA ALA A 54 -6.29 -2.05 -0.99
C ALA A 54 -6.93 -1.87 -2.38
N SER A 55 -7.65 -0.78 -2.59
CA SER A 55 -8.17 -0.43 -3.93
C SER A 55 -7.11 0.22 -4.82
N VAL A 56 -6.10 0.83 -4.20
CA VAL A 56 -4.90 1.40 -4.83
C VAL A 56 -3.77 1.17 -3.84
N SER A 57 -2.68 0.54 -4.27
CA SER A 57 -1.58 0.12 -3.39
C SER A 57 -0.93 1.30 -2.64
N ASN A 58 -0.82 2.47 -3.28
CA ASN A 58 -0.38 3.71 -2.61
C ASN A 58 -1.23 4.05 -1.38
N TRP A 59 -2.54 3.91 -1.49
CA TRP A 59 -3.45 4.22 -0.38
C TRP A 59 -3.35 3.19 0.73
N GLY A 60 -3.12 1.91 0.39
CA GLY A 60 -2.79 0.88 1.37
C GLY A 60 -1.52 1.21 2.17
N ALA A 61 -0.49 1.71 1.49
CA ALA A 61 0.73 2.18 2.14
C ALA A 61 0.47 3.38 3.07
N TYR A 62 -0.33 4.35 2.64
CA TYR A 62 -0.70 5.50 3.48
C TYR A 62 -1.51 5.06 4.70
N ALA A 63 -2.46 4.14 4.55
CA ALA A 63 -3.24 3.60 5.66
C ALA A 63 -2.35 2.85 6.67
N LEU A 64 -1.39 2.05 6.20
CA LEU A 64 -0.42 1.37 7.06
C LEU A 64 0.44 2.37 7.84
N THR A 65 0.91 3.43 7.18
CA THR A 65 1.67 4.50 7.83
C THR A 65 0.84 5.22 8.90
N ALA A 66 -0.42 5.54 8.60
CA ALA A 66 -1.33 6.16 9.57
C ALA A 66 -1.57 5.25 10.78
N ALA A 67 -1.87 3.96 10.55
CA ALA A 67 -2.08 2.99 11.63
C ALA A 67 -0.83 2.82 12.50
N THR A 68 0.35 2.76 11.90
CA THR A 68 1.64 2.68 12.62
C THR A 68 1.82 3.87 13.56
N ALA A 69 1.48 5.07 13.10
CA ALA A 69 1.61 6.26 13.91
C ALA A 69 0.63 6.31 15.09
N VAL A 70 -0.61 5.84 14.90
CA VAL A 70 -1.58 5.70 15.99
C VAL A 70 -1.05 4.73 17.05
N LEU A 71 -0.57 3.56 16.63
CA LEU A 71 -0.01 2.56 17.55
C LEU A 71 1.20 3.11 18.32
N LEU A 72 2.08 3.87 17.66
CA LEU A 72 3.21 4.51 18.32
C LEU A 72 2.75 5.51 19.40
N ALA A 73 1.73 6.31 19.11
CA ALA A 73 1.16 7.26 20.07
C ALA A 73 0.52 6.55 21.27
N GLU A 74 -0.24 5.47 21.04
CA GLU A 74 -0.84 4.66 22.11
C GLU A 74 0.22 4.00 23.00
N GLN A 75 1.28 3.45 22.39
CA GLN A 75 2.39 2.86 23.13
C GLN A 75 3.13 3.89 23.99
N GLN A 76 3.27 5.14 23.52
CA GLN A 76 3.83 6.22 24.33
C GLN A 76 2.92 6.59 25.50
N ALA A 77 1.61 6.70 25.26
CA ALA A 77 0.66 7.00 26.33
C ALA A 77 0.71 5.95 27.45
N ALA A 78 0.93 4.68 27.08
CA ALA A 78 1.05 3.57 28.02
C ALA A 78 2.41 3.47 28.73
N THR A 79 3.52 3.88 28.10
CA THR A 79 4.89 3.64 28.61
C THR A 79 5.64 4.89 29.05
N GLY A 80 5.02 6.07 28.94
CA GLY A 80 5.63 7.37 29.24
C GLY A 80 6.35 8.00 28.04
N PRO A 81 6.84 9.25 28.16
CA PRO A 81 7.46 9.96 27.05
C PRO A 81 8.71 9.21 26.56
N ARG A 82 8.63 8.61 25.36
CA ARG A 82 9.83 8.21 24.61
C ARG A 82 10.28 9.36 23.74
N ALA A 83 11.58 9.68 23.78
CA ALA A 83 12.18 10.63 22.85
C ALA A 83 11.99 10.14 21.40
N GLY A 84 11.35 10.95 20.55
CA GLY A 84 11.41 10.76 19.09
C GLY A 84 10.21 10.17 18.36
N VAL A 85 8.98 10.22 18.90
CA VAL A 85 7.80 9.86 18.09
C VAL A 85 7.30 11.05 17.29
N VAL A 86 7.25 10.85 15.98
CA VAL A 86 6.68 11.75 14.99
C VAL A 86 5.18 11.49 14.88
N PRO A 87 4.30 12.50 15.05
CA PRO A 87 2.87 12.37 14.77
C PRO A 87 2.59 11.75 13.39
N ALA A 88 1.46 11.03 13.24
CA ALA A 88 1.01 10.44 11.97
C ALA A 88 1.03 11.44 10.81
N MET A 89 0.61 12.67 11.11
CA MET A 89 0.65 13.81 10.20
C MET A 89 2.04 14.11 9.62
N LEU A 90 3.12 13.78 10.33
CA LEU A 90 4.50 13.94 9.83
C LEU A 90 4.98 12.75 8.99
N LEU A 91 4.31 11.59 9.09
CA LEU A 91 4.67 10.39 8.33
C LEU A 91 3.89 10.25 7.02
N LEU A 92 2.71 10.84 6.95
CA LEU A 92 1.93 10.92 5.71
C LEU A 92 2.42 12.08 4.83
N PRO A 93 2.34 11.97 3.49
CA PRO A 93 2.60 13.10 2.61
C PRO A 93 1.59 14.21 2.86
N THR A 94 2.00 15.46 2.68
CA THR A 94 1.09 16.60 2.52
C THR A 94 0.46 16.59 1.12
N ALA A 95 -0.61 17.36 0.92
CA ALA A 95 -1.18 17.54 -0.42
C ALA A 95 -0.16 18.08 -1.44
N ALA A 96 0.76 18.95 -0.98
CA ALA A 96 1.82 19.48 -1.82
C ALA A 96 2.86 18.41 -2.19
N GLU A 97 3.25 17.56 -1.24
CA GLU A 97 4.20 16.46 -1.49
C GLU A 97 3.59 15.40 -2.41
N GLU A 98 2.32 15.01 -2.19
CA GLU A 98 1.61 14.08 -3.07
C GLU A 98 1.52 14.62 -4.52
N ALA A 99 1.19 15.90 -4.67
CA ALA A 99 1.17 16.55 -5.98
C ALA A 99 2.56 16.64 -6.61
N ALA A 100 3.61 16.88 -5.82
CA ALA A 100 4.99 16.94 -6.29
C ALA A 100 5.49 15.56 -6.77
N VAL A 101 5.18 14.50 -6.03
CA VAL A 101 5.48 13.11 -6.44
C VAL A 101 4.76 12.78 -7.75
N ALA A 102 3.46 13.06 -7.83
CA ALA A 102 2.69 12.81 -9.06
C ALA A 102 3.22 13.62 -10.26
N ALA A 103 3.68 14.85 -10.04
CA ALA A 103 4.30 15.67 -11.09
C ALA A 103 5.63 15.07 -11.54
N ALA A 104 6.48 14.65 -10.60
CA ALA A 104 7.78 14.03 -10.91
C ALA A 104 7.61 12.70 -11.66
N VAL A 105 6.64 11.87 -11.27
CA VAL A 105 6.29 10.61 -11.94
C VAL A 105 5.82 10.87 -13.37
N LYS A 106 4.97 11.88 -13.59
CA LYS A 106 4.54 12.31 -14.92
C LYS A 106 5.72 12.82 -15.76
N GLU A 107 6.59 13.66 -15.19
CA GLU A 107 7.77 14.21 -15.88
C GLU A 107 8.76 13.11 -16.29
N ALA A 108 8.88 12.06 -15.47
CA ALA A 108 9.65 10.86 -15.80
C ALA A 108 8.99 9.99 -16.90
N GLY A 109 7.79 10.33 -17.37
CA GLY A 109 7.10 9.62 -18.43
C GLY A 109 6.44 8.31 -17.99
N VAL A 110 6.25 8.12 -16.68
CA VAL A 110 5.55 6.94 -16.14
C VAL A 110 4.08 7.00 -16.58
N ARG A 111 3.54 5.83 -16.91
CA ARG A 111 2.17 5.67 -17.40
C ARG A 111 1.29 5.04 -16.34
N ASP A 112 0.04 5.46 -16.33
CA ASP A 112 -1.01 4.83 -15.55
C ASP A 112 -1.23 3.37 -16.00
N GLY A 113 -1.37 2.45 -15.05
CA GLY A 113 -1.54 1.02 -15.32
C GLY A 113 -2.84 0.66 -16.06
N ILE A 114 -3.88 1.49 -15.90
CA ILE A 114 -5.20 1.30 -16.50
C ILE A 114 -5.36 2.13 -17.77
N THR A 115 -5.14 3.45 -17.72
CA THR A 115 -5.36 4.32 -18.89
C THR A 115 -4.25 4.22 -19.92
N ARG A 116 -3.05 3.78 -19.51
CA ARG A 116 -1.82 3.73 -20.33
C ARG A 116 -1.32 5.10 -20.80
N GLU A 117 -1.88 6.18 -20.27
CA GLU A 117 -1.49 7.55 -20.58
C GLU A 117 -0.46 8.08 -19.57
N VAL A 118 0.32 9.08 -20.00
CA VAL A 118 1.19 9.83 -19.10
C VAL A 118 0.35 10.97 -18.51
N GLY A 119 0.14 10.92 -17.20
CA GLY A 119 -0.71 11.87 -16.49
C GLY A 119 -0.48 11.80 -14.99
N MET A 120 -1.12 12.71 -14.24
CA MET A 120 -1.15 12.64 -12.78
C MET A 120 -2.35 11.78 -12.36
N THR A 121 -2.33 10.53 -12.80
CA THR A 121 -3.34 9.51 -12.50
C THR A 121 -2.66 8.24 -11.98
N VAL A 122 -3.36 7.52 -11.12
CA VAL A 122 -2.97 6.20 -10.62
C VAL A 122 -4.22 5.33 -10.68
N ASP A 123 -4.10 4.14 -11.27
CA ASP A 123 -5.20 3.20 -11.50
C ASP A 123 -6.44 3.86 -12.12
N GLY A 124 -6.21 4.75 -13.10
CA GLY A 124 -7.25 5.51 -13.80
C GLY A 124 -7.95 6.57 -12.96
N LEU A 125 -7.50 6.79 -11.72
CA LEU A 125 -8.04 7.80 -10.84
C LEU A 125 -7.21 9.09 -10.92
N PRO A 126 -7.85 10.27 -11.00
CA PRO A 126 -7.13 11.54 -11.00
C PRO A 126 -6.48 11.80 -9.65
N LEU A 127 -5.40 12.60 -9.64
CA LEU A 127 -4.72 13.07 -8.43
C LEU A 127 -5.67 13.52 -7.31
N ALA A 128 -6.79 14.17 -7.66
CA ALA A 128 -7.80 14.62 -6.69
C ALA A 128 -8.33 13.49 -5.79
N ALA A 129 -8.38 12.24 -6.28
CA ALA A 129 -8.76 11.07 -5.49
C ALA A 129 -7.71 10.77 -4.41
N SER A 130 -6.43 10.70 -4.79
CA SER A 130 -5.33 10.49 -3.83
C SER A 130 -5.23 11.63 -2.80
N LEU A 131 -5.39 12.89 -3.24
CA LEU A 131 -5.38 14.04 -2.33
C LEU A 131 -6.51 13.99 -1.30
N LYS A 132 -7.69 13.51 -1.69
CA LYS A 132 -8.80 13.29 -0.76
C LYS A 132 -8.45 12.23 0.29
N VAL A 133 -7.93 11.08 -0.13
CA VAL A 133 -7.53 9.98 0.78
C VAL A 133 -6.45 10.45 1.76
N VAL A 134 -5.40 11.10 1.25
CA VAL A 134 -4.33 11.65 2.09
C VAL A 134 -4.88 12.68 3.08
N GLY A 135 -5.78 13.57 2.65
CA GLY A 135 -6.45 14.54 3.52
C GLY A 135 -7.25 13.89 4.64
N GLU A 136 -8.03 12.83 4.34
CA GLU A 136 -8.83 12.09 5.32
C GLU A 136 -7.95 11.34 6.33
N LEU A 137 -6.85 10.73 5.89
CA LEU A 137 -5.91 10.03 6.77
C LEU A 137 -5.15 10.98 7.70
N ARG A 138 -4.77 12.17 7.21
CA ARG A 138 -4.09 13.19 8.03
C ARG A 138 -4.98 13.85 9.08
N ALA A 139 -6.30 13.72 8.95
CA ALA A 139 -7.27 14.24 9.90
C ALA A 139 -7.55 13.28 11.07
N ARG A 140 -6.89 12.12 11.11
CA ARG A 140 -6.96 11.12 12.19
C ARG A 140 -5.80 11.29 13.16
#